data_AF-A0A3R7PY68-F1
#
_entry.id   AF-A0A3R7PY68-F1
#
_cell.length_a   1.000
_cell.length_b   1.000
_cell.length_c   1.000
_cell.angle_alpha   90.00
_cell.angle_beta   90.00
_cell.angle_gamma   90.00
#
_symmetry.space_group_name_H-M   'P 1'
#
loop_
_entity.id
_entity.type
_entity.pdbx_description
1 polymer ?
#
loop_
_entity_poly.entity_id
_entity_poly.type
_entity_poly.pdbx_seq_one_letter_code
_entity_poly.pdbx_strand_id
1 'polypeptide(L)'
;MAKKVEAKLSNITCILKKLNYLEEDFDVNYDFLREELEISELFATLDGGVKADLIAALDYCQEYEYPENPASPMPKKLQKIVAFLKCERRTRLHVCMKRDVLKNLDDYDLSDLRREGESEAEVAEKVLHLMWGLEADDELQLY
;
A
#
# COMPACT_ATOMS: atom_id res chain seq x y z
N MET A 1 9.53 0.36 -31.56
CA MET A 1 8.64 -0.36 -30.62
C MET A 1 8.22 0.50 -29.43
N ALA A 2 9.11 1.32 -28.86
CA ALA A 2 8.82 2.24 -27.75
C ALA A 2 7.51 3.05 -27.92
N LYS A 3 7.34 3.77 -29.05
CA LYS A 3 6.13 4.58 -29.32
C LYS A 3 4.80 3.81 -29.31
N LYS A 4 4.78 2.52 -29.69
CA LYS A 4 3.57 1.69 -29.67
C LYS A 4 3.22 1.19 -28.25
N VAL A 5 4.25 0.93 -27.44
CA VAL A 5 4.09 0.55 -26.03
C VAL A 5 3.63 1.76 -25.23
N GLU A 6 4.26 2.90 -25.44
CA GLU A 6 3.92 4.18 -24.80
C GLU A 6 2.49 4.62 -25.08
N ALA A 7 2.02 4.54 -26.34
CA ALA A 7 0.63 4.85 -26.68
C ALA A 7 -0.39 3.91 -26.00
N LYS A 8 -0.07 2.62 -25.87
CA LYS A 8 -0.92 1.65 -25.17
C LYS A 8 -0.94 1.88 -23.66
N LEU A 9 0.22 2.17 -23.07
CA LEU A 9 0.33 2.50 -21.64
C LEU A 9 -0.42 3.80 -21.32
N SER A 10 -0.27 4.82 -22.17
CA SER A 10 -0.93 6.12 -22.01
C SER A 10 -2.45 6.00 -21.91
N ASN A 11 -3.06 5.12 -22.70
CA ASN A 11 -4.50 4.85 -22.62
C ASN A 11 -4.92 4.15 -21.33
N ILE A 12 -4.10 3.22 -20.82
CA ILE A 12 -4.42 2.42 -19.62
C ILE A 12 -4.24 3.26 -18.35
N THR A 13 -3.19 4.08 -18.29
CA THR A 13 -2.82 4.83 -17.08
C THR A 13 -3.21 6.30 -17.13
N CYS A 14 -4.11 6.68 -18.05
CA CYS A 14 -4.49 8.08 -18.30
C CYS A 14 -4.98 8.79 -17.02
N ILE A 15 -5.80 8.13 -16.21
CA ILE A 15 -6.32 8.70 -14.96
C ILE A 15 -5.20 8.93 -13.95
N LEU A 16 -4.28 7.97 -13.80
CA LEU A 16 -3.17 8.08 -12.84
C LEU A 16 -2.23 9.25 -13.18
N LYS A 17 -2.03 9.53 -14.47
CA LYS A 17 -1.29 10.72 -14.90
C LYS A 17 -2.05 12.02 -14.60
N LYS A 18 -3.38 12.04 -14.81
CA LYS A 18 -4.21 13.21 -14.47
C LYS A 18 -4.27 13.50 -12.98
N LEU A 19 -4.20 12.46 -12.15
CA LEU A 19 -4.10 12.56 -10.70
C LEU A 19 -2.67 12.85 -10.22
N ASN A 20 -1.71 12.98 -11.14
CA ASN A 20 -0.29 13.20 -10.85
C ASN A 20 0.37 12.07 -10.04
N TYR A 21 -0.23 10.88 -10.00
CA TYR A 21 0.31 9.68 -9.34
C TYR A 21 1.43 9.04 -10.17
N LEU A 22 1.41 9.30 -11.48
CA LEU A 22 2.47 8.89 -12.41
C LEU A 22 3.01 10.09 -13.15
N GLU A 23 4.32 10.12 -13.33
CA GLU A 23 5.03 11.07 -14.18
C GLU A 23 4.81 10.79 -15.68
N GLU A 24 5.31 11.69 -16.53
CA GLU A 24 5.18 11.57 -17.99
C GLU A 24 5.83 10.28 -18.53
N ASP A 25 6.92 9.83 -17.90
CA ASP A 25 7.68 8.63 -18.24
C ASP A 25 7.14 7.33 -17.65
N PHE A 26 5.99 7.41 -16.97
CA PHE A 26 5.28 6.32 -16.29
C PHE A 26 5.94 5.83 -14.98
N ASP A 27 6.84 6.61 -14.40
CA ASP A 27 7.32 6.35 -13.04
C ASP A 27 6.35 6.93 -12.00
N VAL A 28 6.36 6.37 -10.79
CA VAL A 28 5.45 6.75 -9.70
C VAL A 28 5.95 8.03 -9.06
N ASN A 29 5.07 9.01 -8.90
CA ASN A 29 5.40 10.29 -8.27
C ASN A 29 5.23 10.18 -6.74
N TYR A 30 6.22 9.58 -6.08
CA TYR A 30 6.20 9.36 -4.63
C TYR A 30 6.16 10.66 -3.83
N ASP A 31 6.81 11.72 -4.33
CA ASP A 31 6.83 13.01 -3.63
C ASP A 31 5.44 13.65 -3.62
N PHE A 32 4.73 13.61 -4.75
CA PHE A 32 3.35 14.07 -4.81
C PHE A 32 2.42 13.24 -3.92
N LEU A 33 2.57 11.91 -3.91
CA LEU A 33 1.76 11.04 -3.06
C LEU A 33 2.01 11.30 -1.57
N ARG A 34 3.27 11.55 -1.18
CA ARG A 34 3.64 11.91 0.21
C ARG A 34 3.05 13.27 0.58
N GLU A 35 3.18 14.26 -0.30
CA GLU A 35 2.58 15.59 -0.11
C GLU A 35 1.06 15.48 0.02
N GLU A 36 0.39 14.70 -0.84
CA GLU A 36 -1.07 14.48 -0.79
C GLU A 36 -1.50 13.94 0.58
N LEU A 37 -0.77 12.97 1.15
CA LEU A 37 -1.04 12.45 2.50
C LEU A 37 -0.92 13.51 3.60
N GLU A 38 -0.03 14.49 3.42
CA GLU A 38 0.21 15.56 4.39
C GLU A 38 -0.83 16.69 4.28
N ILE A 39 -1.08 17.16 3.05
CA ILE A 39 -1.79 18.44 2.80
C ILE A 39 -3.25 18.26 2.35
N SER A 40 -3.66 17.08 1.89
CA SER A 40 -5.02 16.89 1.37
C SER A 40 -6.06 17.03 2.47
N GLU A 41 -7.12 17.80 2.18
CA GLU A 41 -8.29 17.94 3.07
C GLU A 41 -8.93 16.59 3.39
N LEU A 42 -8.80 15.61 2.49
CA LEU A 42 -9.29 14.24 2.70
C LEU A 42 -8.64 13.58 3.91
N PHE A 43 -7.36 13.88 4.14
CA PHE A 43 -6.56 13.33 5.23
C PHE A 43 -6.41 14.31 6.40
N ALA A 44 -6.87 15.55 6.28
CA ALA A 44 -6.78 16.56 7.35
C ALA A 44 -7.42 16.11 8.67
N THR A 45 -8.44 15.25 8.62
CA THR A 45 -9.14 14.70 9.79
C THR A 45 -8.48 13.45 10.38
N LEU A 46 -7.46 12.89 9.72
CA LEU A 46 -6.74 11.74 10.24
C LEU A 46 -5.83 12.12 11.40
N ASP A 47 -5.77 11.22 12.38
CA ASP A 47 -4.83 11.28 13.49
C ASP A 47 -3.38 11.28 12.97
N GLY A 48 -2.49 12.01 13.65
CA GLY A 48 -1.09 12.14 13.25
C GLY A 48 -0.35 10.80 13.18
N GLY A 49 -0.68 9.84 14.04
CA GLY A 49 -0.13 8.49 13.99
C GLY A 49 -0.58 7.71 12.75
N VAL A 50 -1.84 7.84 12.35
CA VAL A 50 -2.35 7.20 11.12
C VAL A 50 -1.68 7.78 9.88
N LYS A 51 -1.44 9.10 9.84
CA LYS A 51 -0.70 9.73 8.75
C LYS A 51 0.74 9.22 8.67
N ALA A 52 1.42 9.14 9.80
CA ALA A 52 2.78 8.62 9.86
C ALA A 52 2.85 7.17 9.36
N ASP A 53 1.90 6.33 9.77
CA ASP A 53 1.80 4.94 9.30
C ASP A 53 1.53 4.87 7.78
N LEU A 54 0.69 5.75 7.21
CA LEU A 54 0.44 5.83 5.77
C LEU A 54 1.67 6.27 4.97
N ILE A 55 2.46 7.23 5.50
CA ILE A 55 3.71 7.66 4.87
C ILE A 55 4.74 6.52 4.91
N ALA A 56 4.90 5.85 6.07
CA ALA A 56 5.79 4.70 6.20
C ALA A 56 5.39 3.54 5.27
N ALA A 57 4.09 3.31 5.09
CA ALA A 57 3.54 2.35 4.13
C ALA A 57 3.88 2.70 2.67
N LEU A 58 3.85 3.99 2.31
CA LEU A 58 4.24 4.46 0.99
C LEU A 58 5.76 4.28 0.76
N ASP A 59 6.57 4.65 1.74
CA ASP A 59 8.03 4.49 1.70
C ASP A 59 8.42 3.01 1.55
N TYR A 60 7.76 2.12 2.28
CA TYR A 60 7.92 0.68 2.11
C TYR A 60 7.64 0.23 0.66
N CYS A 61 6.55 0.70 0.05
CA CYS A 61 6.20 0.34 -1.31
C CYS A 61 7.15 0.92 -2.37
N GLN A 62 7.83 2.03 -2.07
CA GLN A 62 8.86 2.63 -2.91
C GLN A 62 10.15 1.80 -2.88
N GLU A 63 10.56 1.35 -1.69
CA GLU A 63 11.79 0.58 -1.48
C GLU A 63 11.64 -0.90 -1.87
N TYR A 64 10.41 -1.42 -1.88
CA TYR A 64 10.17 -2.82 -2.18
C TYR A 64 10.54 -3.17 -3.63
N GLU A 65 11.51 -4.08 -3.79
CA GLU A 65 11.87 -4.61 -5.10
C GLU A 65 10.83 -5.66 -5.56
N TYR A 66 9.99 -5.28 -6.51
CA TYR A 66 9.03 -6.20 -7.09
C TYR A 66 9.70 -7.13 -8.10
N PRO A 67 9.60 -8.47 -7.92
CA PRO A 67 10.12 -9.41 -8.90
C PRO A 67 9.37 -9.27 -10.23
N GLU A 68 10.10 -9.13 -11.32
CA GLU A 68 9.52 -9.14 -12.66
C GLU A 68 9.01 -10.55 -12.99
N ASN A 69 7.80 -10.68 -13.57
CA ASN A 69 7.32 -11.96 -14.07
C ASN A 69 7.69 -12.07 -15.55
N PRO A 70 8.72 -12.87 -15.93
CA PRO A 70 9.15 -13.01 -17.32
C PRO A 70 8.12 -13.72 -18.19
N ALA A 71 7.18 -14.48 -17.60
CA ALA A 71 6.09 -15.12 -18.33
C ALA A 71 4.92 -14.16 -18.61
N SER A 72 4.89 -12.99 -17.96
CA SER A 72 3.81 -12.02 -18.15
C SER A 72 3.89 -11.36 -19.52
N PRO A 73 2.76 -11.27 -20.27
CA PRO A 73 2.70 -10.53 -21.52
C PRO A 73 2.77 -9.00 -21.33
N MET A 74 2.79 -8.52 -20.08
CA MET A 74 2.82 -7.10 -19.78
C MET A 74 4.23 -6.50 -19.93
N PRO A 75 4.36 -5.28 -20.49
CA PRO A 75 5.64 -4.56 -20.48
C PRO A 75 6.15 -4.33 -19.05
N LYS A 76 7.46 -4.37 -18.84
CA LYS A 76 8.12 -4.17 -17.53
C LYS A 76 7.62 -2.92 -16.78
N LYS A 77 7.48 -1.80 -17.48
CA LYS A 77 6.96 -0.55 -16.88
C LYS A 77 5.55 -0.72 -16.30
N LEU A 78 4.66 -1.45 -17.01
CA LEU A 78 3.32 -1.71 -16.50
C LEU A 78 3.32 -2.68 -15.33
N GLN A 79 4.20 -3.69 -15.35
CA GLN A 79 4.36 -4.61 -14.23
C GLN A 79 4.75 -3.85 -12.95
N LYS A 80 5.69 -2.89 -13.04
CA LYS A 80 6.09 -2.04 -11.91
C LYS A 80 4.92 -1.20 -11.37
N ILE A 81 4.16 -0.54 -12.23
CA ILE A 81 2.99 0.26 -11.82
C ILE A 81 1.95 -0.61 -11.12
N VAL A 82 1.63 -1.77 -11.71
CA VAL A 82 0.66 -2.71 -11.11
C VAL A 82 1.16 -3.21 -9.75
N ALA A 83 2.45 -3.50 -9.63
CA ALA A 83 3.04 -3.97 -8.39
C ALA A 83 3.00 -2.88 -7.29
N PHE A 84 3.35 -1.64 -7.64
CA PHE A 84 3.18 -0.48 -6.76
C PHE A 84 1.72 -0.32 -6.30
N LEU A 85 0.75 -0.33 -7.23
CA LEU A 85 -0.67 -0.18 -6.89
C LEU A 85 -1.18 -1.31 -5.98
N LYS A 86 -0.69 -2.54 -6.18
CA LYS A 86 -0.99 -3.66 -5.27
C LYS A 86 -0.42 -3.41 -3.88
N CYS A 87 0.84 -2.97 -3.79
CA CYS A 87 1.47 -2.67 -2.52
C CYS A 87 0.75 -1.54 -1.80
N GLU A 88 0.55 -0.38 -2.46
CA GLU A 88 -0.10 0.79 -1.86
C GLU A 88 -1.50 0.44 -1.35
N ARG A 89 -2.30 -0.27 -2.15
CA ARG A 89 -3.63 -0.70 -1.73
C ARG A 89 -3.56 -1.58 -0.49
N ARG A 90 -2.63 -2.53 -0.45
CA ARG A 90 -2.47 -3.48 0.66
C ARG A 90 -2.00 -2.78 1.92
N THR A 91 -0.94 -1.98 1.83
CA THR A 91 -0.37 -1.30 3.00
C THR A 91 -1.31 -0.22 3.52
N ARG A 92 -2.03 0.49 2.65
CA ARG A 92 -3.10 1.42 3.08
C ARG A 92 -4.21 0.71 3.83
N LEU A 93 -4.68 -0.44 3.32
CA LEU A 93 -5.68 -1.26 4.04
C LEU A 93 -5.15 -1.73 5.39
N HIS A 94 -3.87 -2.10 5.46
CA HIS A 94 -3.17 -2.47 6.68
C HIS A 94 -3.20 -1.38 7.74
N VAL A 95 -2.86 -0.15 7.37
CA VAL A 95 -2.93 0.99 8.30
C VAL A 95 -4.37 1.23 8.79
N CYS A 96 -5.37 1.15 7.88
CA CYS A 96 -6.77 1.32 8.27
C CYS A 96 -7.22 0.24 9.27
N MET A 97 -6.93 -1.03 8.98
CA MET A 97 -7.29 -2.13 9.88
C MET A 97 -6.56 -2.03 11.21
N LYS A 98 -5.27 -1.66 11.22
CA LYS A 98 -4.52 -1.43 12.45
C LYS A 98 -5.19 -0.38 13.33
N ARG A 99 -5.64 0.73 12.73
CA ARG A 99 -6.36 1.77 13.46
C ARG A 99 -7.68 1.26 14.03
N ASP A 100 -8.42 0.47 13.26
CA ASP A 100 -9.70 -0.08 13.71
C ASP A 100 -9.51 -1.13 14.82
N VAL A 101 -8.50 -1.99 14.73
CA VAL A 101 -8.14 -2.93 15.81
C VAL A 101 -7.75 -2.18 17.07
N LEU A 102 -6.91 -1.15 16.97
CA LEU A 102 -6.52 -0.34 18.13
C LEU A 102 -7.71 0.34 18.81
N LYS A 103 -8.68 0.84 18.05
CA LYS A 103 -9.89 1.48 18.61
C LYS A 103 -10.80 0.51 19.33
N ASN A 104 -10.82 -0.76 18.92
CA ASN A 104 -11.73 -1.78 19.44
C ASN A 104 -10.97 -2.86 20.21
N LEU A 105 -9.73 -2.58 20.67
CA LEU A 105 -8.85 -3.60 21.25
C LEU A 105 -9.48 -4.26 22.48
N ASP A 106 -10.21 -3.48 23.27
CA ASP A 106 -10.91 -3.93 24.47
C ASP A 106 -12.11 -4.87 24.17
N ASP A 107 -12.61 -4.90 22.93
CA ASP A 107 -13.70 -5.79 22.53
C ASP A 107 -13.21 -7.20 22.16
N TYR A 108 -11.89 -7.39 22.00
CA TYR A 108 -11.30 -8.68 21.66
C TYR A 108 -10.80 -9.41 22.91
N ASP A 109 -11.05 -10.74 22.98
CA ASP A 109 -10.38 -11.59 23.96
C ASP A 109 -8.95 -11.88 23.51
N LEU A 110 -8.00 -11.07 24.01
CA LEU A 110 -6.58 -11.12 23.66
C LEU A 110 -5.71 -11.71 24.77
N SER A 111 -6.33 -12.41 25.73
CA SER A 111 -5.64 -13.00 26.88
C SER A 111 -4.49 -13.94 26.48
N ASP A 112 -4.66 -14.69 25.39
CA ASP A 112 -3.63 -15.59 24.85
C ASP A 112 -2.57 -14.90 23.97
N LEU A 113 -2.83 -13.68 23.49
CA LEU A 113 -1.96 -12.94 22.56
C LEU A 113 -1.06 -11.90 23.25
N ARG A 114 -1.55 -11.33 24.35
CA ARG A 114 -0.91 -10.25 25.10
C ARG A 114 0.16 -10.81 26.04
N ARG A 115 1.40 -10.35 25.89
CA ARG A 115 2.48 -10.63 26.85
C ARG A 115 2.69 -9.43 27.78
N GLU A 116 3.19 -9.68 28.99
CA GLU A 116 3.50 -8.61 29.93
C GLU A 116 4.52 -7.62 29.33
N GLY A 117 4.20 -6.34 29.40
CA GLY A 117 5.05 -5.25 28.90
C GLY A 117 4.84 -4.87 27.43
N GLU A 118 3.98 -5.56 26.69
CA GLU A 118 3.67 -5.20 25.29
C GLU A 118 2.74 -3.99 25.20
N SER A 119 3.05 -3.10 24.26
CA SER A 119 2.21 -1.98 23.88
C SER A 119 0.98 -2.43 23.10
N GLU A 120 -0.09 -1.63 23.13
CA GLU A 120 -1.31 -1.90 22.36
C GLU A 120 -1.04 -1.97 20.86
N ALA A 121 -0.06 -1.22 20.35
CA ALA A 121 0.39 -1.27 18.97
C ALA A 121 0.96 -2.66 18.60
N GLU A 122 1.81 -3.24 19.46
CA GLU A 122 2.37 -4.58 19.22
C GLU A 122 1.32 -5.68 19.28
N VAL A 123 0.33 -5.55 20.17
CA VAL A 123 -0.79 -6.49 20.24
C VAL A 123 -1.67 -6.38 18.99
N ALA A 124 -1.99 -5.16 18.55
CA ALA A 124 -2.74 -4.94 17.32
C ALA A 124 -2.04 -5.55 16.11
N GLU A 125 -0.72 -5.38 15.98
CA GLU A 125 0.07 -6.01 14.91
C GLU A 125 -0.07 -7.53 14.89
N LYS A 126 -0.07 -8.19 16.06
CA LYS A 126 -0.27 -9.65 16.14
C LYS A 126 -1.67 -10.07 15.70
N VAL A 127 -2.69 -9.32 16.12
CA VAL A 127 -4.08 -9.56 15.70
C VAL A 127 -4.18 -9.44 14.18
N LEU A 128 -3.61 -8.39 13.61
CA LEU A 128 -3.56 -8.21 12.15
C LEU A 128 -2.79 -9.33 11.47
N HIS A 129 -1.67 -9.79 12.02
CA HIS A 129 -0.92 -10.92 11.45
C HIS A 129 -1.72 -12.22 11.46
N LEU A 130 -2.55 -12.46 12.50
CA LEU A 130 -3.46 -13.61 12.52
C LEU A 130 -4.56 -13.47 11.47
N MET A 131 -5.12 -12.27 11.30
CA MET A 131 -6.13 -11.99 10.27
C MET A 131 -5.54 -12.14 8.86
N TRP A 132 -4.35 -11.60 8.60
CA TRP A 132 -3.68 -11.64 7.29
C TRP A 132 -2.99 -12.95 6.97
N GLY A 133 -2.53 -13.68 7.98
CA GLY A 133 -1.95 -15.02 7.79
C GLY A 133 -2.94 -15.99 7.14
N LEU A 134 -4.24 -15.70 7.22
CA LEU A 134 -5.31 -16.42 6.54
C LEU A 134 -5.53 -15.98 5.07
N GLU A 135 -5.05 -14.79 4.67
CA GLU A 135 -5.20 -14.24 3.31
C GLU A 135 -3.96 -14.42 2.42
N ALA A 136 -2.82 -14.84 3.00
CA ALA A 136 -1.51 -14.81 2.34
C ALA A 136 -1.33 -15.77 1.16
N ASP A 137 -2.20 -16.79 0.99
CA ASP A 137 -2.05 -17.76 -0.10
C ASP A 137 -2.51 -17.21 -1.47
N ASP A 138 -3.43 -16.24 -1.52
CA ASP A 138 -4.09 -15.85 -2.79
C ASP A 138 -3.61 -14.52 -3.40
N GLU A 139 -3.02 -13.58 -2.65
CA GLU A 139 -2.83 -12.20 -3.15
C GLU A 139 -1.45 -11.89 -3.78
N LEU A 140 -0.43 -12.70 -3.55
CA LEU A 140 0.95 -12.44 -4.04
C LEU A 140 1.25 -13.01 -5.43
N GLN A 141 0.33 -13.79 -6.01
CA GLN A 141 0.50 -14.24 -7.38
C GLN A 141 0.21 -13.07 -8.35
N LEU A 142 1.26 -12.58 -9.02
CA LEU A 142 1.12 -11.84 -10.27
C LEU A 142 0.86 -12.84 -11.41
N TYR A 143 -0.24 -13.60 -11.27
CA TYR A 143 -0.60 -14.77 -12.08
C TYR A 143 0.46 -15.90 -12.10
#